data_AF-A0A151WH47-F1
#
_entry.id   AF-A0A151WH47-F1
#
_cell.length_a   1.000
_cell.length_b   1.000
_cell.length_c   1.000
_cell.angle_alpha   90.00
_cell.angle_beta   90.00
_cell.angle_gamma   90.00
#
_symmetry.space_group_name_H-M   'P 1'
#
loop_
_entity.id
_entity.type
_entity.pdbx_description
1 polymer ?
#
loop_
_entity_poly.entity_id
_entity_poly.type
_entity_poly.pdbx_seq_one_letter_code
_entity_poly.pdbx_strand_id
1 'polypeptide(L)'
;MQKRIKLLGSQQLVDIIQEENVTEHSDEDDADAHMVTWNESDDFSDIVLSEPYEFSADAEGSSDTEIRNYAGHPVVISSPEYNVRSISCAAHILQLAIGDTFKSCALGETIENARKLMKKLRTLTLKGMLKALKRRKPIIDCMTRWNSTVDMLERLLELHDICEANEELHMTQEAWTEIKSIVQILTPCRVATKNLQREQLTFGDLYKEWTCCIFRTQKFGTTLSEALVRAMKARERQLFQSEPFLVGCPF
;
A
#
# COMPACT_ATOMS: atom_id res chain seq x y z
N MET A 1 -32.36 40.62 -21.75
CA MET A 1 -31.19 40.17 -22.52
C MET A 1 -30.05 39.97 -21.51
N GLN A 2 -29.50 38.75 -21.34
CA GLN A 2 -28.22 38.30 -21.94
C GLN A 2 -27.01 39.17 -21.52
N LYS A 3 -25.84 38.64 -21.09
CA LYS A 3 -25.32 37.25 -21.02
C LYS A 3 -24.06 37.19 -20.13
N ARG A 4 -23.80 36.01 -19.53
CA ARG A 4 -22.47 35.39 -19.28
C ARG A 4 -21.36 36.25 -18.63
N ILE A 5 -21.11 36.01 -17.33
CA ILE A 5 -19.74 35.81 -16.85
C ILE A 5 -19.50 34.29 -16.87
N LYS A 6 -18.41 33.85 -17.50
CA LYS A 6 -18.17 32.43 -17.82
C LYS A 6 -17.55 31.69 -16.63
N LEU A 7 -17.99 30.45 -16.41
CA LEU A 7 -17.18 29.47 -15.68
C LEU A 7 -15.90 29.19 -16.48
N LEU A 8 -14.73 29.44 -15.88
CA LEU A 8 -13.47 28.79 -16.21
C LEU A 8 -12.81 28.41 -14.88
N GLY A 9 -12.56 27.12 -14.68
CA GLY A 9 -11.92 26.61 -13.46
C GLY A 9 -11.99 25.09 -13.30
N SER A 10 -13.09 24.45 -13.70
CA SER A 10 -13.33 23.03 -13.40
C SER A 10 -13.00 22.04 -14.53
N GLN A 11 -12.66 22.51 -15.73
CA GLN A 11 -12.61 21.65 -16.93
C GLN A 11 -11.23 21.04 -17.25
N GLN A 12 -10.13 21.54 -16.67
CA GLN A 12 -8.76 21.07 -16.98
C GLN A 12 -8.18 20.05 -15.99
N LEU A 13 -9.00 19.47 -15.10
CA LEU A 13 -8.55 18.47 -14.12
C LEU A 13 -9.15 17.06 -14.34
N VAL A 14 -9.98 16.89 -15.38
CA VAL A 14 -10.58 15.58 -15.73
C VAL A 14 -9.68 14.81 -16.70
N ASP A 15 -8.91 15.52 -17.53
CA ASP A 15 -8.16 14.94 -18.66
C ASP A 15 -6.93 14.10 -18.23
N ILE A 16 -6.49 14.17 -16.97
CA ILE A 16 -5.33 13.42 -16.44
C ILE A 16 -5.70 11.96 -16.08
N ILE A 17 -6.99 11.59 -16.09
CA ILE A 17 -7.47 10.29 -15.57
C ILE A 17 -7.87 9.30 -16.68
N GLN A 18 -7.87 9.69 -17.97
CA GLN A 18 -8.40 8.85 -19.06
C GLN A 18 -7.35 8.24 -20.01
N GLU A 19 -6.09 8.65 -19.96
CA GLU A 19 -5.01 8.04 -20.74
C GLU A 19 -4.21 7.02 -19.92
N GLU A 20 -4.80 5.85 -19.65
CA GLU A 20 -4.11 4.57 -19.86
C GLU A 20 -5.06 3.37 -19.71
N ASN A 21 -4.92 2.45 -20.68
CA ASN A 21 -5.42 1.08 -20.70
C ASN A 21 -6.93 0.83 -20.89
N VAL A 22 -7.37 1.02 -22.14
CA VAL A 22 -8.41 0.14 -22.73
C VAL A 22 -7.71 -1.12 -23.24
N THR A 23 -8.03 -2.27 -22.67
CA THR A 23 -7.94 -3.56 -23.36
C THR A 23 -9.16 -4.39 -23.00
N GLU A 24 -9.96 -4.71 -24.01
CA GLU A 24 -11.09 -5.62 -23.86
C GLU A 24 -10.57 -7.06 -23.80
N HIS A 25 -11.11 -7.86 -22.89
CA HIS A 25 -11.13 -9.31 -23.05
C HIS A 25 -12.49 -9.84 -22.61
N SER A 26 -13.11 -10.61 -23.49
CA SER A 26 -14.44 -11.20 -23.33
C SER A 26 -14.41 -12.45 -22.44
N ASP A 27 -15.59 -12.84 -21.97
CA ASP A 27 -15.82 -14.04 -21.17
C ASP A 27 -15.37 -15.33 -21.90
N GLU A 28 -14.86 -16.33 -21.17
CA GLU A 28 -15.40 -17.70 -21.13
C GLU A 28 -14.69 -18.64 -20.11
N ASP A 29 -15.47 -19.60 -19.62
CA ASP A 29 -15.16 -20.93 -19.05
C ASP A 29 -14.63 -21.20 -17.62
N ASP A 30 -15.29 -22.21 -17.02
CA ASP A 30 -15.01 -22.91 -15.76
C ASP A 30 -13.77 -23.83 -15.85
N ALA A 31 -12.89 -23.79 -14.85
CA ALA A 31 -12.07 -24.95 -14.45
C ALA A 31 -11.53 -24.85 -13.01
N ASP A 32 -12.05 -25.73 -12.15
CA ASP A 32 -11.41 -26.38 -10.98
C ASP A 32 -10.27 -25.65 -10.23
N ALA A 33 -10.63 -24.88 -9.20
CA ALA A 33 -9.68 -24.32 -8.25
C ALA A 33 -9.41 -25.30 -7.09
N HIS A 34 -8.44 -26.20 -7.28
CA HIS A 34 -7.91 -27.06 -6.23
C HIS A 34 -7.47 -26.25 -4.99
N MET A 35 -8.07 -26.51 -3.82
CA MET A 35 -7.65 -25.91 -2.56
C MET A 35 -6.25 -26.38 -2.16
N VAL A 36 -5.25 -25.49 -2.26
CA VAL A 36 -3.97 -25.69 -1.57
C VAL A 36 -4.14 -25.30 -0.10
N THR A 37 -4.42 -26.29 0.73
CA THR A 37 -4.30 -26.16 2.19
C THR A 37 -2.83 -26.21 2.57
N TRP A 38 -2.29 -25.10 3.08
CA TRP A 38 -0.96 -25.08 3.68
C TRP A 38 -0.94 -25.96 4.93
N ASN A 39 -0.16 -27.04 4.88
CA ASN A 39 0.04 -27.95 5.99
C ASN A 39 1.36 -27.59 6.68
N GLU A 40 1.33 -27.21 7.95
CA GLU A 40 2.52 -26.78 8.71
C GLU A 40 3.39 -27.98 9.16
N SER A 41 3.97 -28.72 8.21
CA SER A 41 4.95 -29.79 8.46
C SER A 41 5.74 -30.15 7.19
N ASP A 42 6.69 -29.31 6.77
CA ASP A 42 7.74 -29.72 5.84
C ASP A 42 9.13 -29.41 6.43
N ASP A 43 9.90 -30.48 6.60
CA ASP A 43 11.20 -30.52 7.27
C ASP A 43 12.30 -30.02 6.30
N PHE A 44 13.07 -29.00 6.70
CA PHE A 44 14.09 -28.40 5.83
C PHE A 44 15.42 -29.18 5.93
N SER A 45 15.38 -30.44 5.49
CA SER A 45 16.57 -31.26 5.29
C SER A 45 16.46 -32.03 3.97
N ASP A 46 16.78 -31.35 2.86
CA ASP A 46 17.50 -31.90 1.69
C ASP A 46 17.49 -30.89 0.53
N ILE A 47 18.43 -29.94 0.56
CA ILE A 47 18.91 -29.28 -0.67
C ILE A 47 20.37 -29.69 -0.84
N VAL A 48 20.58 -30.69 -1.70
CA VAL A 48 21.91 -31.10 -2.15
C VAL A 48 22.45 -30.01 -3.07
N LEU A 49 23.49 -29.29 -2.62
CA LEU A 49 24.21 -28.33 -3.45
C LEU A 49 24.97 -29.08 -4.55
N SER A 50 24.56 -28.86 -5.80
CA SER A 50 25.31 -29.28 -6.98
C SER A 50 26.65 -28.52 -7.09
N GLU A 51 27.65 -29.19 -7.66
CA GLU A 51 29.08 -28.84 -7.56
C GLU A 51 29.47 -27.45 -8.14
N PRO A 52 30.56 -26.83 -7.63
CA PRO A 52 31.04 -25.55 -8.11
C PRO A 52 31.66 -25.63 -9.52
N TYR A 53 31.29 -24.67 -10.37
CA TYR A 53 31.85 -24.46 -11.69
C TYR A 53 33.34 -24.04 -11.62
N GLU A 54 34.25 -24.89 -12.09
CA GLU A 54 35.66 -24.56 -12.23
C GLU A 54 35.90 -23.60 -13.40
N PHE A 55 36.60 -22.49 -13.13
CA PHE A 55 37.05 -21.54 -14.13
C PHE A 55 38.53 -21.80 -14.49
N SER A 56 38.76 -22.40 -15.65
CA SER A 56 40.12 -22.65 -16.17
C SER A 56 40.74 -21.38 -16.76
N ALA A 57 41.92 -20.99 -16.27
CA ALA A 57 42.72 -19.91 -16.84
C ALA A 57 44.07 -20.47 -17.34
N ASP A 58 44.25 -20.49 -18.66
CA ASP A 58 45.46 -20.99 -19.32
C ASP A 58 46.56 -19.89 -19.44
N ALA A 59 47.82 -20.32 -19.61
CA ALA A 59 49.07 -19.53 -19.53
C ALA A 59 49.32 -18.56 -20.73
N GLU A 60 50.35 -17.70 -20.84
CA GLU A 60 51.70 -17.52 -20.22
C GLU A 60 52.03 -16.01 -20.01
N GLY A 61 53.09 -15.52 -19.34
CA GLY A 61 54.15 -16.16 -18.52
C GLY A 61 55.59 -15.70 -18.84
N SER A 62 56.14 -14.64 -18.20
CA SER A 62 57.59 -14.27 -18.31
C SER A 62 58.18 -13.45 -17.15
N SER A 63 59.31 -13.95 -16.62
CA SER A 63 60.46 -13.27 -15.97
C SER A 63 60.28 -12.14 -14.93
N ASP A 64 60.73 -12.45 -13.71
CA ASP A 64 61.54 -11.61 -12.80
C ASP A 64 61.07 -10.19 -12.46
N THR A 65 60.47 -10.03 -11.28
CA THR A 65 60.74 -8.85 -10.43
C THR A 65 60.56 -9.17 -8.96
N GLU A 66 61.45 -8.61 -8.15
CA GLU A 66 61.71 -8.86 -6.73
C GLU A 66 60.46 -9.11 -5.85
N ILE A 67 60.42 -10.26 -5.15
CA ILE A 67 59.47 -10.51 -4.07
C ILE A 67 59.81 -9.59 -2.89
N ARG A 68 59.20 -8.41 -2.91
CA ARG A 68 59.21 -7.47 -1.79
C ARG A 68 58.36 -8.08 -0.68
N ASN A 69 59.02 -8.65 0.34
CA ASN A 69 58.38 -9.23 1.53
C ASN A 69 57.63 -8.16 2.34
N TYR A 70 56.45 -7.78 1.86
CA TYR A 70 55.43 -7.21 2.71
C TYR A 70 54.97 -8.33 3.64
N ALA A 71 55.43 -8.27 4.89
CA ALA A 71 54.90 -9.09 5.96
C ALA A 71 53.43 -8.72 6.13
N GLY A 72 52.55 -9.46 5.45
CA GLY A 72 51.12 -9.26 5.54
C GLY A 72 50.69 -9.49 6.97
N HIS A 73 50.35 -8.41 7.68
CA HIS A 73 49.44 -8.56 8.80
C HIS A 73 48.19 -9.23 8.25
N PRO A 74 47.76 -10.39 8.82
CA PRO A 74 46.52 -11.00 8.39
C PRO A 74 45.42 -9.98 8.64
N VAL A 75 44.82 -9.47 7.57
CA VAL A 75 43.57 -8.74 7.65
C VAL A 75 42.56 -9.79 8.09
N VAL A 76 42.33 -9.85 9.40
CA VAL A 76 41.26 -10.65 9.98
C VAL A 76 39.97 -9.99 9.52
N ILE A 77 39.47 -10.44 8.37
CA ILE A 77 38.10 -10.22 7.95
C ILE A 77 37.27 -11.08 8.91
N SER A 78 37.06 -10.57 10.13
CA SER A 78 35.98 -11.03 10.97
C SER A 78 34.70 -10.62 10.25
N SER A 79 34.19 -11.50 9.40
CA SER A 79 32.80 -11.42 8.96
C SER A 79 31.96 -11.72 10.20
N PRO A 80 31.29 -10.73 10.84
CA PRO A 80 30.28 -11.07 11.83
C PRO A 80 29.24 -11.95 11.15
N GLU A 81 28.91 -13.07 11.79
CA GLU A 81 27.88 -13.98 11.31
C GLU A 81 26.50 -13.31 11.46
N TYR A 82 26.10 -12.54 10.44
CA TYR A 82 24.82 -11.84 10.41
C TYR A 82 23.66 -12.82 10.24
N ASN A 83 23.18 -13.34 11.36
CA ASN A 83 22.02 -14.22 11.41
C ASN A 83 20.71 -13.44 11.22
N VAL A 84 20.38 -13.12 9.97
CA VAL A 84 19.11 -12.47 9.58
C VAL A 84 17.94 -13.44 9.79
N ARG A 85 17.35 -13.42 10.99
CA ARG A 85 16.23 -14.31 11.36
C ARG A 85 14.91 -13.95 10.69
N SER A 86 14.62 -12.66 10.51
CA SER A 86 13.44 -12.16 9.81
C SER A 86 13.54 -10.66 9.52
N ILE A 87 12.74 -10.18 8.56
CA ILE A 87 12.58 -8.76 8.22
C ILE A 87 11.10 -8.39 8.39
N SER A 88 10.80 -7.25 9.01
CA SER A 88 9.43 -6.75 9.16
C SER A 88 8.86 -6.28 7.82
N CYS A 89 7.71 -6.83 7.41
CA CYS A 89 7.03 -6.40 6.18
C CYS A 89 6.50 -4.96 6.29
N ALA A 90 7.06 -4.03 5.50
CA ALA A 90 6.69 -2.61 5.54
C ALA A 90 5.20 -2.35 5.26
N ALA A 91 4.59 -3.10 4.34
CA ALA A 91 3.15 -3.01 4.08
C ALA A 91 2.31 -3.42 5.32
N HIS A 92 2.75 -4.43 6.06
CA HIS A 92 2.10 -4.85 7.31
C HIS A 92 2.28 -3.80 8.43
N ILE A 93 3.50 -3.27 8.61
CA ILE A 93 3.75 -2.21 9.60
C ILE A 93 2.94 -0.93 9.29
N LEU A 94 2.77 -0.58 8.01
CA LEU A 94 1.88 0.53 7.58
C LEU A 94 0.41 0.26 7.94
N GLN A 95 -0.08 -0.95 7.68
CA GLN A 95 -1.43 -1.37 8.09
C GLN A 95 -1.63 -1.27 9.61
N LEU A 96 -0.63 -1.65 10.42
CA LEU A 96 -0.70 -1.51 11.87
C LEU A 96 -0.74 -0.03 12.32
N ALA A 97 0.03 0.86 11.67
CA ALA A 97 0.00 2.30 11.97
C ALA A 97 -1.39 2.92 11.73
N ILE A 98 -2.07 2.50 10.66
CA ILE A 98 -3.43 2.94 10.33
C ILE A 98 -4.44 2.37 11.32
N GLY A 99 -4.29 1.09 11.70
CA GLY A 99 -5.10 0.45 12.73
C GLY A 99 -5.00 1.13 14.10
N ASP A 100 -3.81 1.61 14.49
CA ASP A 100 -3.63 2.40 15.72
C ASP A 100 -4.29 3.78 15.58
N THR A 101 -4.16 4.41 14.41
CA THR A 101 -4.79 5.70 14.12
C THR A 101 -6.31 5.61 14.27
N PHE A 102 -6.94 4.57 13.70
CA PHE A 102 -8.39 4.31 13.80
C PHE A 102 -8.87 4.03 15.23
N LYS A 103 -8.00 3.56 16.13
CA LYS A 103 -8.31 3.42 17.57
C LYS A 103 -8.14 4.75 18.33
N SER A 104 -7.15 5.57 17.92
CA SER A 104 -6.81 6.83 18.60
C SER A 104 -7.70 8.02 18.20
N CYS A 105 -8.26 8.00 16.99
CA CYS A 105 -9.17 9.02 16.48
C CYS A 105 -10.62 8.51 16.51
N ALA A 106 -11.58 9.38 16.81
CA ALA A 106 -13.01 9.06 16.88
C ALA A 106 -13.69 8.76 15.51
N LEU A 107 -12.93 8.30 14.50
CA LEU A 107 -13.43 8.01 13.14
C LEU A 107 -14.42 6.85 13.08
N GLY A 108 -14.46 6.00 14.13
CA GLY A 108 -15.30 4.81 14.17
C GLY A 108 -16.78 5.09 13.94
N GLU A 109 -17.29 6.23 14.43
CA GLU A 109 -18.69 6.62 14.22
C GLU A 109 -18.97 6.99 12.76
N THR A 110 -18.17 7.86 12.16
CA THR A 110 -18.32 8.29 10.75
C THR A 110 -18.18 7.11 9.79
N ILE A 111 -17.23 6.20 10.04
CA ILE A 111 -17.05 4.97 9.25
C ILE A 111 -18.25 4.02 9.43
N GLU A 112 -18.77 3.83 10.65
CA GLU A 112 -19.94 2.96 10.87
C GLU A 112 -21.22 3.55 10.29
N ASN A 113 -21.39 4.88 10.31
CA ASN A 113 -22.50 5.56 9.64
C ASN A 113 -22.41 5.41 8.11
N ALA A 114 -21.21 5.53 7.52
CA ALA A 114 -20.97 5.19 6.12
C ALA A 114 -21.32 3.72 5.80
N ARG A 115 -20.94 2.75 6.66
CA ARG A 115 -21.33 1.34 6.51
C ARG A 115 -22.85 1.15 6.55
N LYS A 116 -23.56 1.81 7.46
CA LYS A 116 -25.04 1.75 7.54
C LYS A 116 -25.68 2.25 6.25
N LEU A 117 -25.20 3.37 5.69
CA LEU A 117 -25.69 3.89 4.41
C LEU A 117 -25.38 2.93 3.25
N MET A 118 -24.17 2.39 3.17
CA MET A 118 -23.80 1.42 2.15
C MET A 118 -24.56 0.09 2.27
N LYS A 119 -24.95 -0.32 3.49
CA LYS A 119 -25.87 -1.45 3.72
C LYS A 119 -27.28 -1.12 3.20
N LYS A 120 -27.83 0.07 3.51
CA LYS A 120 -29.12 0.53 2.96
C LYS A 120 -29.11 0.54 1.43
N LEU A 121 -28.07 1.08 0.80
CA LEU A 121 -27.89 1.11 -0.67
C LEU A 121 -27.88 -0.27 -1.34
N ARG A 122 -27.61 -1.36 -0.60
CA ARG A 122 -27.68 -2.75 -1.12
C ARG A 122 -29.09 -3.36 -1.09
N THR A 123 -30.08 -2.67 -0.52
CA THR A 123 -31.51 -3.08 -0.51
C THR A 123 -32.04 -3.25 -1.92
N LEU A 124 -32.98 -4.19 -2.13
CA LEU A 124 -33.46 -4.58 -3.45
C LEU A 124 -33.96 -3.40 -4.30
N THR A 125 -34.75 -2.49 -3.72
CA THR A 125 -35.29 -1.29 -4.38
C THR A 125 -34.17 -0.39 -4.92
N LEU A 126 -33.21 -0.04 -4.05
CA LEU A 126 -32.08 0.83 -4.40
C LEU A 126 -31.12 0.12 -5.37
N LYS A 127 -30.91 -1.19 -5.25
CA LYS A 127 -30.15 -2.01 -6.20
C LYS A 127 -30.78 -2.02 -7.60
N GLY A 128 -32.12 -2.05 -7.69
CA GLY A 128 -32.86 -1.92 -8.95
C GLY A 128 -32.65 -0.54 -9.59
N MET A 129 -32.81 0.52 -8.81
CA MET A 129 -32.58 1.91 -9.24
C MET A 129 -31.13 2.14 -9.69
N LEU A 130 -30.14 1.66 -8.93
CA LEU A 130 -28.72 1.72 -9.28
C LEU A 130 -28.42 1.03 -10.62
N LYS A 131 -29.05 -0.13 -10.89
CA LYS A 131 -28.93 -0.84 -12.17
C LYS A 131 -29.56 -0.04 -13.31
N ALA A 132 -30.73 0.56 -13.09
CA ALA A 132 -31.41 1.41 -14.09
C ALA A 132 -30.58 2.66 -14.44
N LEU A 133 -29.96 3.29 -13.44
CA LEU A 133 -29.05 4.44 -13.59
C LEU A 133 -27.63 4.05 -14.08
N LYS A 134 -27.37 2.77 -14.37
CA LYS A 134 -26.05 2.22 -14.75
C LYS A 134 -24.92 2.59 -13.78
N ARG A 135 -25.22 2.75 -12.49
CA ARG A 135 -24.26 3.12 -11.44
C ARG A 135 -23.51 1.90 -10.89
N ARG A 136 -22.32 2.14 -10.32
CA ARG A 136 -21.48 1.10 -9.72
C ARG A 136 -22.16 0.50 -8.48
N LYS A 137 -21.97 -0.81 -8.27
CA LYS A 137 -22.54 -1.53 -7.11
C LYS A 137 -21.94 -1.00 -5.80
N PRO A 138 -22.71 -0.87 -4.71
CA PRO A 138 -22.17 -0.49 -3.40
C PRO A 138 -21.27 -1.60 -2.84
N ILE A 139 -20.13 -1.21 -2.27
CA ILE A 139 -19.15 -2.08 -1.61
C ILE A 139 -19.31 -1.94 -0.10
N ILE A 140 -19.08 -3.02 0.66
CA ILE A 140 -18.93 -2.96 2.13
C ILE A 140 -17.48 -3.32 2.44
N ASP A 141 -16.88 -2.63 3.40
CA ASP A 141 -15.50 -2.86 3.79
C ASP A 141 -15.31 -4.17 4.57
N CYS A 142 -14.11 -4.72 4.46
CA CYS A 142 -13.63 -5.84 5.25
C CYS A 142 -12.83 -5.28 6.43
N MET A 143 -13.33 -5.46 7.65
CA MET A 143 -12.77 -4.86 8.87
C MET A 143 -11.29 -5.19 9.11
N THR A 144 -10.79 -6.32 8.59
CA THR A 144 -9.39 -6.75 8.72
C THR A 144 -8.46 -6.17 7.64
N ARG A 145 -8.99 -5.57 6.56
CA ARG A 145 -8.23 -5.00 5.43
C ARG A 145 -8.60 -3.54 5.19
N TRP A 146 -7.90 -2.65 5.87
CA TRP A 146 -8.17 -1.20 5.91
C TRP A 146 -8.33 -0.52 4.52
N ASN A 147 -7.62 -0.99 3.48
CA ASN A 147 -7.80 -0.48 2.10
C ASN A 147 -9.26 -0.51 1.66
N SER A 148 -9.98 -1.59 1.99
CA SER A 148 -11.39 -1.76 1.62
C SER A 148 -12.32 -0.75 2.30
N THR A 149 -11.91 -0.16 3.43
CA THR A 149 -12.61 0.96 4.06
C THR A 149 -12.47 2.22 3.20
N VAL A 150 -11.29 2.50 2.64
CA VAL A 150 -11.11 3.62 1.69
C VAL A 150 -11.92 3.38 0.42
N ASP A 151 -11.86 2.16 -0.14
CA ASP A 151 -12.59 1.79 -1.35
C ASP A 151 -14.12 1.89 -1.17
N MET A 152 -14.63 1.55 0.03
CA MET A 152 -16.04 1.75 0.41
C MET A 152 -16.39 3.25 0.49
N LEU A 153 -15.57 4.06 1.15
CA LEU A 153 -15.81 5.50 1.30
C LEU A 153 -15.75 6.23 -0.04
N GLU A 154 -14.85 5.85 -0.93
CA GLU A 154 -14.83 6.36 -2.31
C GLU A 154 -16.07 5.95 -3.10
N ARG A 155 -16.50 4.68 -3.02
CA ARG A 155 -17.75 4.25 -3.65
C ARG A 155 -18.98 4.96 -3.07
N LEU A 156 -18.96 5.34 -1.78
CA LEU A 156 -20.02 6.14 -1.18
C LEU A 156 -20.02 7.58 -1.71
N LEU A 157 -18.84 8.19 -1.90
CA LEU A 157 -18.70 9.51 -2.54
C LEU A 157 -19.12 9.49 -4.03
N GLU A 158 -18.86 8.39 -4.76
CA GLU A 158 -19.37 8.17 -6.13
C GLU A 158 -20.92 8.09 -6.22
N LEU A 159 -21.59 7.85 -5.10
CA LEU A 159 -23.06 7.68 -5.00
C LEU A 159 -23.74 8.84 -4.24
N HIS A 160 -23.02 9.94 -4.01
CA HIS A 160 -23.51 11.13 -3.29
C HIS A 160 -24.81 11.68 -3.89
N ASP A 161 -24.90 11.76 -5.22
CA ASP A 161 -26.06 12.24 -5.98
C ASP A 161 -27.33 11.44 -5.67
N ILE A 162 -27.18 10.13 -5.47
CA ILE A 162 -28.28 9.23 -5.13
C ILE A 162 -28.65 9.34 -3.66
N CYS A 163 -27.68 9.55 -2.77
CA CYS A 163 -27.95 9.79 -1.35
C CYS A 163 -28.66 11.14 -1.11
N GLU A 164 -28.33 12.19 -1.86
CA GLU A 164 -29.06 13.47 -1.82
C GLU A 164 -30.48 13.35 -2.37
N ALA A 165 -30.69 12.55 -3.41
CA ALA A 165 -32.01 12.35 -4.03
C ALA A 165 -32.97 11.45 -3.22
N ASN A 166 -32.52 10.82 -2.13
CA ASN A 166 -33.32 9.89 -1.33
C ASN A 166 -33.30 10.30 0.15
N GLU A 167 -34.44 10.78 0.68
CA GLU A 167 -34.57 11.26 2.06
C GLU A 167 -34.13 10.21 3.11
N GLU A 168 -34.37 8.92 2.85
CA GLU A 168 -33.96 7.80 3.72
C GLU A 168 -32.43 7.58 3.81
N LEU A 169 -31.66 8.18 2.91
CA LEU A 169 -30.20 8.07 2.80
C LEU A 169 -29.47 9.38 3.18
N HIS A 170 -30.21 10.40 3.62
CA HIS A 170 -29.66 11.72 3.90
C HIS A 170 -28.61 11.69 5.03
N MET A 171 -27.52 12.42 4.83
CA MET A 171 -26.42 12.57 5.78
C MET A 171 -25.95 14.03 5.75
N THR A 172 -25.43 14.56 6.87
CA THR A 172 -25.04 15.97 6.96
C THR A 172 -23.87 16.31 6.02
N GLN A 173 -23.86 17.53 5.50
CA GLN A 173 -22.77 18.02 4.63
C GLN A 173 -21.39 18.00 5.33
N GLU A 174 -21.39 18.15 6.66
CA GLU A 174 -20.21 18.04 7.51
C GLU A 174 -19.64 16.61 7.46
N ALA A 175 -20.48 15.57 7.63
CA ALA A 175 -20.05 14.18 7.55
C ALA A 175 -19.57 13.79 6.14
N TRP A 176 -20.18 14.32 5.08
CA TRP A 176 -19.67 14.16 3.71
C TRP A 176 -18.28 14.78 3.53
N THR A 177 -18.06 15.96 4.13
CA THR A 177 -16.78 16.66 4.11
C THR A 177 -15.71 15.91 4.92
N GLU A 178 -16.10 15.33 6.06
CA GLU A 178 -15.24 14.48 6.88
C GLU A 178 -14.84 13.19 6.14
N ILE A 179 -15.79 12.47 5.54
CA ILE A 179 -15.51 11.28 4.72
C ILE A 179 -14.51 11.62 3.59
N LYS A 180 -14.72 12.75 2.90
CA LYS A 180 -13.80 13.22 1.86
C LYS A 180 -12.40 13.51 2.41
N SER A 181 -12.30 14.13 3.58
CA SER A 181 -11.04 14.38 4.28
C SER A 181 -10.32 13.07 4.65
N ILE A 182 -11.03 12.11 5.24
CA ILE A 182 -10.52 10.77 5.58
C ILE A 182 -9.94 10.07 4.35
N VAL A 183 -10.69 10.03 3.24
CA VAL A 183 -10.24 9.43 1.97
C VAL A 183 -8.98 10.12 1.43
N GLN A 184 -8.94 11.45 1.45
CA GLN A 184 -7.77 12.22 0.98
C GLN A 184 -6.52 11.94 1.83
N ILE A 185 -6.65 11.89 3.16
CA ILE A 185 -5.54 11.63 4.09
C ILE A 185 -5.03 10.19 4.00
N LEU A 186 -5.91 9.21 3.75
CA LEU A 186 -5.54 7.79 3.62
C LEU A 186 -5.05 7.40 2.21
N THR A 187 -5.33 8.20 1.18
CA THR A 187 -4.91 7.91 -0.20
C THR A 187 -3.39 7.75 -0.37
N PRO A 188 -2.52 8.63 0.18
CA PRO A 188 -1.07 8.42 0.16
C PRO A 188 -0.65 7.07 0.74
N CYS A 189 -1.27 6.66 1.85
CA CYS A 189 -0.97 5.38 2.49
C CYS A 189 -1.40 4.19 1.61
N ARG A 190 -2.51 4.29 0.87
CA ARG A 190 -3.00 3.19 0.02
C ARG A 190 -2.08 3.00 -1.19
N VAL A 191 -1.60 4.11 -1.76
CA VAL A 191 -0.57 4.10 -2.82
C VAL A 191 0.74 3.52 -2.27
N ALA A 192 1.18 3.95 -1.08
CA ALA A 192 2.38 3.41 -0.45
C ALA A 192 2.26 1.90 -0.16
N THR A 193 1.14 1.41 0.38
CA THR A 193 0.90 -0.03 0.56
C THR A 193 1.02 -0.80 -0.76
N LYS A 194 0.43 -0.31 -1.86
CA LYS A 194 0.56 -0.97 -3.18
C LYS A 194 2.03 -0.99 -3.66
N ASN A 195 2.79 0.08 -3.41
CA ASN A 195 4.21 0.16 -3.80
C ASN A 195 5.11 -0.73 -2.93
N LEU A 196 4.83 -0.81 -1.63
CA LEU A 196 5.52 -1.68 -0.66
C LEU A 196 5.16 -3.17 -0.80
N GLN A 197 4.20 -3.52 -1.66
CA GLN A 197 3.78 -4.89 -1.99
C GLN A 197 4.31 -5.37 -3.35
N ARG A 198 5.18 -4.61 -4.01
CA ARG A 198 5.85 -5.04 -5.25
C ARG A 198 6.88 -6.13 -4.96
N GLU A 199 6.99 -7.10 -5.85
CA GLU A 199 7.89 -8.26 -5.71
C GLU A 199 9.37 -7.85 -5.59
N GLN A 200 9.79 -6.85 -6.38
CA GLN A 200 11.16 -6.33 -6.38
C GLN A 200 11.21 -4.98 -5.64
N LEU A 201 11.09 -5.02 -4.31
CA LEU A 201 11.22 -3.84 -3.44
C LEU A 201 12.63 -3.76 -2.83
N THR A 202 13.43 -2.77 -3.23
CA THR A 202 14.73 -2.52 -2.59
C THR A 202 14.57 -1.78 -1.25
N PHE A 203 15.58 -1.83 -0.38
CA PHE A 203 15.60 -1.01 0.85
C PHE A 203 15.54 0.50 0.56
N GLY A 204 16.13 0.95 -0.55
CA GLY A 204 16.04 2.34 -1.00
C GLY A 204 14.63 2.74 -1.40
N ASP A 205 13.92 1.88 -2.14
CA ASP A 205 12.52 2.09 -2.50
C ASP A 205 11.60 2.06 -1.27
N LEU A 206 11.85 1.13 -0.33
CA LEU A 206 11.13 1.04 0.94
C LEU A 206 11.27 2.34 1.74
N TYR A 207 12.50 2.84 1.92
CA TYR A 207 12.76 4.10 2.63
C TYR A 207 12.13 5.30 1.91
N LYS A 208 12.26 5.37 0.58
CA LYS A 208 11.66 6.39 -0.27
C LYS A 208 10.14 6.42 -0.15
N GLU A 209 9.46 5.29 -0.35
CA GLU A 209 8.00 5.22 -0.32
C GLU A 209 7.44 5.47 1.08
N TRP A 210 8.11 4.98 2.13
CA TRP A 210 7.74 5.27 3.53
C TRP A 210 7.85 6.77 3.85
N THR A 211 9.01 7.37 3.56
CA THR A 211 9.27 8.80 3.77
C THR A 211 8.35 9.68 2.94
N CYS A 212 8.13 9.35 1.66
CA CYS A 212 7.17 10.03 0.79
C CYS A 212 5.73 9.92 1.33
N CYS A 213 5.34 8.78 1.90
CA CYS A 213 4.04 8.61 2.53
C CYS A 213 3.89 9.54 3.74
N ILE A 214 4.88 9.60 4.63
CA ILE A 214 4.89 10.51 5.79
C ILE A 214 4.71 11.96 5.35
N PHE A 215 5.52 12.45 4.39
CA PHE A 215 5.44 13.83 3.93
C PHE A 215 4.11 14.16 3.22
N ARG A 216 3.60 13.25 2.38
CA ARG A 216 2.31 13.43 1.70
C ARG A 216 1.15 13.50 2.70
N THR A 217 1.17 12.66 3.74
CA THR A 217 0.16 12.71 4.82
C THR A 217 0.32 13.96 5.68
N GLN A 218 1.54 14.35 6.05
CA GLN A 218 1.79 15.55 6.86
C GLN A 218 1.30 16.85 6.19
N LYS A 219 1.28 16.91 4.86
CA LYS A 219 0.79 18.08 4.09
C LYS A 219 -0.66 18.47 4.40
N PHE A 220 -1.49 17.55 4.89
CA PHE A 220 -2.91 17.85 5.18
C PHE A 220 -3.12 18.69 6.46
N GLY A 221 -2.22 18.64 7.44
CA GLY A 221 -2.28 19.50 8.65
C GLY A 221 -3.54 19.33 9.52
N THR A 222 -4.23 18.19 9.42
CA THR A 222 -5.40 17.86 10.24
C THR A 222 -5.03 16.96 11.42
N THR A 223 -5.82 16.97 12.49
CA THR A 223 -5.67 16.09 13.66
C THR A 223 -5.50 14.61 13.28
N LEU A 224 -6.25 14.15 12.28
CA LEU A 224 -6.13 12.79 11.75
C LEU A 224 -4.78 12.57 11.05
N SER A 225 -4.35 13.49 10.19
CA SER A 225 -3.07 13.38 9.50
C SER A 225 -1.88 13.40 10.46
N GLU A 226 -1.95 14.20 11.53
CA GLU A 226 -0.93 14.23 12.59
C GLU A 226 -0.92 12.96 13.42
N ALA A 227 -2.08 12.41 13.76
CA ALA A 227 -2.19 11.13 14.46
C ALA A 227 -1.59 9.99 13.61
N LEU A 228 -1.89 9.97 12.30
CA LEU A 228 -1.36 9.00 11.36
C LEU A 228 0.16 9.11 11.20
N VAL A 229 0.69 10.32 11.03
CA VAL A 229 2.14 10.57 10.97
C VAL A 229 2.83 10.17 12.28
N ARG A 230 2.20 10.41 13.45
CA ARG A 230 2.72 9.99 14.75
C ARG A 230 2.75 8.46 14.88
N ALA A 231 1.69 7.77 14.45
CA ALA A 231 1.63 6.30 14.45
C ALA A 231 2.66 5.68 13.49
N MET A 232 2.83 6.25 12.29
CA MET A 232 3.88 5.84 11.36
C MET A 232 5.27 6.04 11.96
N LYS A 233 5.62 7.23 12.46
CA LYS A 233 6.93 7.51 13.08
C LYS A 233 7.22 6.67 14.33
N ALA A 234 6.20 6.30 15.11
CA ALA A 234 6.38 5.39 16.23
C ALA A 234 6.81 3.97 15.78
N ARG A 235 6.29 3.52 14.64
CA ARG A 235 6.54 2.19 14.04
C ARG A 235 7.68 2.15 13.04
N GLU A 236 8.12 3.29 12.53
CA GLU A 236 9.31 3.48 11.69
C GLU A 236 10.56 2.81 12.31
N ARG A 237 10.70 2.89 13.64
CA ARG A 237 11.73 2.18 14.41
C ARG A 237 11.69 0.65 14.23
N GLN A 238 10.51 0.04 14.12
CA GLN A 238 10.35 -1.41 13.93
C GLN A 238 10.82 -1.89 12.54
N LEU A 239 10.87 -0.98 11.56
CA LEU A 239 11.41 -1.25 10.23
C LEU A 239 12.93 -1.03 10.21
N PHE A 240 13.38 0.18 10.55
CA PHE A 240 14.75 0.62 10.28
C PHE A 240 15.76 0.37 11.40
N GLN A 241 15.32 -0.05 12.60
CA GLN A 241 16.22 -0.44 13.70
C GLN A 241 16.35 -1.97 13.84
N SER A 242 15.84 -2.73 12.87
CA SER A 242 16.13 -4.16 12.76
C SER A 242 17.56 -4.36 12.21
N GLU A 243 18.33 -5.27 12.80
CA GLU A 243 19.72 -5.56 12.38
C GLU A 243 19.89 -5.75 10.85
N PRO A 244 18.98 -6.45 10.13
CA PRO A 244 19.14 -6.63 8.68
C PRO A 244 19.11 -5.33 7.89
N PHE A 245 18.39 -4.30 8.35
CA PHE A 245 18.35 -2.99 7.68
C PHE A 245 19.67 -2.22 7.86
N LEU A 246 20.27 -2.31 9.06
CA LEU A 246 21.56 -1.68 9.36
C LEU A 246 22.72 -2.31 8.56
N VAL A 247 22.66 -3.61 8.30
CA VAL A 247 23.64 -4.32 7.45
C VAL A 247 23.44 -3.99 5.96
N GLY A 248 22.20 -3.87 5.50
CA GLY A 248 21.87 -3.53 4.11
C GLY A 248 22.04 -2.05 3.74
N CYS A 249 22.24 -1.17 4.72
CA CYS A 249 22.40 0.27 4.52
C CYS A 249 23.47 0.87 5.46
N PRO A 250 24.77 0.56 5.22
CA PRO A 250 25.86 1.17 5.97
C PRO A 250 25.95 2.67 5.61
N PHE A 251 25.74 3.52 6.62
CA PHE A 251 25.97 4.96 6.58
C PHE A 251 27.45 5.30 6.84
#